data_AF-A0A0D2AVN8-F1
#
_entry.id   AF-A0A0D2AVN8-F1
#
_cell.length_a   1.000
_cell.length_b   1.000
_cell.length_c   1.000
_cell.angle_alpha   90.00
_cell.angle_beta   90.00
_cell.angle_gamma   90.00
#
_symmetry.space_group_name_H-M   'P 1'
#
loop_
_entity.id
_entity.type
_entity.pdbx_description
1 polymer ?
#
loop_
_entity_poly.entity_id
_entity_poly.type
_entity_poly.pdbx_seq_one_letter_code
_entity_poly.pdbx_strand_id
1 'polypeptide(L)'
;MDLDPHVEPELDSFSLFLPLPYRVALIIVLGVWAWGVNLHYLDLVKIDVPQLIRYPGRTSSSHIPHHQSCYRLATLLSIPYVASLLLFWLITRGNADAVLRWEILPNLYLLILVVCFFLPFSMVSGNGRHRFLHTLRRISIGGIAEAQDGKFGDILMADALTSYAKVLGDLFVALCMFFTKGRSSTGKPDRSCGGLFMVPLIISIPSMIRLRQCLIEYKRVQKSNRSGALSGQGWGGQHLANALKYSTAFPVIILSALQRNYEDGKYGMSEAGLFRLWLFFVFLNSLYSFYWDVTKDWDLTLFSEARNDPDHPWGLRRHRFFHSNSMYYYVIVIDLLLRCTWSFKLSPHLDHFNDLEGGIFLMEILEVFRRWIWIFFRVETEWVRTNRGPAPDDVLLGDFSKDHDSD
;
A
#
# COMPACT_ATOMS: atom_id res chain seq x y z
N MET A 1 52.21 -0.36 -21.01
CA MET A 1 52.03 0.11 -19.63
C MET A 1 50.95 1.17 -19.68
N ASP A 2 49.77 1.02 -19.13
CA ASP A 2 49.16 -0.06 -18.37
C ASP A 2 47.65 0.01 -18.59
N LEU A 3 47.00 -1.14 -18.40
CA LEU A 3 45.55 -1.31 -18.43
C LEU A 3 44.87 -0.53 -17.28
N ASP A 4 43.63 -0.14 -17.57
CA ASP A 4 42.60 0.53 -16.77
C ASP A 4 42.47 0.09 -15.28
N PRO A 5 41.77 0.87 -14.44
CA PRO A 5 40.44 0.38 -14.11
C PRO A 5 39.37 1.48 -14.03
N HIS A 6 38.27 1.26 -14.76
CA HIS A 6 36.89 1.41 -14.29
C HIS A 6 36.81 1.94 -12.86
N VAL A 7 36.55 3.24 -12.72
CA VAL A 7 36.02 3.78 -11.47
C VAL A 7 34.66 3.12 -11.29
N GLU A 8 34.62 2.00 -10.55
CA GLU A 8 33.35 1.41 -10.12
C GLU A 8 32.56 2.53 -9.44
N PRO A 9 31.28 2.76 -9.82
CA PRO A 9 30.49 3.79 -9.19
C PRO A 9 30.40 3.46 -7.70
N GLU A 10 31.05 4.29 -6.90
CA GLU A 10 31.15 4.15 -5.45
C GLU A 10 29.75 3.99 -4.86
N LEU A 11 29.56 2.96 -4.03
CA LEU A 11 28.31 2.76 -3.29
C LEU A 11 28.04 3.99 -2.43
N ASP A 12 26.83 4.55 -2.52
CA ASP A 12 26.45 5.68 -1.68
C ASP A 12 26.45 5.29 -0.19
N SER A 13 26.66 6.27 0.69
CA SER A 13 26.77 6.06 2.13
C SER A 13 25.56 5.33 2.74
N PHE A 14 24.36 5.55 2.18
CA PHE A 14 23.15 4.90 2.66
C PHE A 14 23.07 3.43 2.21
N SER A 15 23.50 3.10 0.99
CA SER A 15 23.61 1.72 0.49
C SER A 15 24.69 0.90 1.21
N LEU A 16 25.77 1.53 1.68
CA LEU A 16 26.77 0.87 2.53
C LEU A 16 26.18 0.40 3.87
N PHE A 17 25.30 1.20 4.46
CA PHE A 17 24.69 0.92 5.77
C PHE A 17 23.44 0.07 5.66
N LEU A 18 22.53 0.39 4.74
CA LEU A 18 21.24 -0.27 4.59
C LEU A 18 21.01 -0.60 3.11
N PRO A 19 21.55 -1.73 2.60
CA PRO A 19 21.35 -2.12 1.20
C PRO A 19 19.90 -2.48 0.90
N LEU A 20 19.54 -2.47 -0.39
CA LEU A 20 18.17 -2.61 -0.89
C LEU A 20 17.37 -3.77 -0.28
N PRO A 21 17.92 -5.01 -0.12
CA PRO A 21 17.16 -6.11 0.46
C PRO A 21 16.71 -5.83 1.90
N TYR A 22 17.56 -5.18 2.71
CA TYR A 22 17.20 -4.81 4.08
C TYR A 22 16.20 -3.66 4.14
N ARG A 23 16.20 -2.75 3.16
CA ARG A 23 15.19 -1.68 3.04
C ARG A 23 13.79 -2.27 2.84
N VAL A 24 13.67 -3.16 1.85
CA VAL A 24 12.42 -3.87 1.53
C VAL A 24 11.92 -4.66 2.75
N ALA A 25 12.80 -5.44 3.37
CA ALA A 25 12.52 -6.18 4.59
C ALA A 25 11.97 -5.29 5.71
N LEU A 26 12.64 -4.16 5.98
CA LEU A 26 12.27 -3.24 7.05
C LEU A 26 10.86 -2.68 6.84
N ILE A 27 10.53 -2.23 5.62
CA ILE A 27 9.21 -1.67 5.32
C ILE A 27 8.11 -2.71 5.49
N ILE A 28 8.36 -3.98 5.14
CA ILE A 28 7.40 -5.07 5.37
C ILE A 28 7.20 -5.31 6.88
N VAL A 29 8.28 -5.39 7.65
CA VAL A 29 8.24 -5.59 9.11
C VAL A 29 7.51 -4.43 9.81
N LEU A 30 7.80 -3.20 9.41
CA LEU A 30 7.11 -2.00 9.89
C LEU A 30 5.62 -2.03 9.56
N GLY A 31 5.23 -2.57 8.40
CA GLY A 31 3.82 -2.78 8.04
C GLY A 31 3.08 -3.70 9.01
N VAL A 32 3.74 -4.77 9.47
CA VAL A 32 3.15 -5.70 10.45
C VAL A 32 2.98 -5.01 11.81
N TRP A 33 3.98 -4.23 12.25
CA TRP A 33 3.87 -3.40 13.46
C TRP A 33 2.74 -2.39 13.34
N ALA A 34 2.68 -1.66 12.23
CA ALA A 34 1.67 -0.66 11.92
C ALA A 34 0.26 -1.26 11.96
N TRP A 35 0.06 -2.46 11.41
CA TRP A 35 -1.21 -3.17 11.51
C TRP A 35 -1.55 -3.58 12.95
N GLY A 36 -0.57 -4.06 13.72
CA GLY A 36 -0.76 -4.35 15.15
C GLY A 36 -1.21 -3.13 15.95
N VAL A 37 -0.60 -1.96 15.69
CA VAL A 37 -0.99 -0.68 16.31
C VAL A 37 -2.39 -0.24 15.89
N ASN A 38 -2.75 -0.40 14.61
CA ASN A 38 -4.12 -0.18 14.13
C ASN A 38 -5.14 -0.96 14.96
N LEU A 39 -4.93 -2.29 15.05
CA LEU A 39 -5.83 -3.17 15.80
C LEU A 39 -5.88 -2.82 17.29
N HIS A 40 -4.75 -2.45 17.89
CA HIS A 40 -4.69 -2.15 19.32
C HIS A 40 -5.46 -0.87 19.65
N TYR A 41 -5.19 0.22 18.94
CA TYR A 41 -5.86 1.49 19.22
C TYR A 41 -7.36 1.44 18.88
N LEU A 42 -7.74 0.78 17.78
CA LEU A 42 -9.16 0.60 17.42
C LEU A 42 -9.93 -0.21 18.47
N ASP A 43 -9.31 -1.24 19.06
CA ASP A 43 -9.88 -1.99 20.18
C ASP A 43 -10.07 -1.11 21.44
N LEU A 44 -9.10 -0.23 21.73
CA LEU A 44 -9.20 0.73 22.85
C LEU A 44 -10.38 1.69 22.70
N VAL A 45 -10.65 2.17 21.47
CA VAL A 45 -11.82 3.03 21.18
C VAL A 45 -13.09 2.26 20.86
N LYS A 46 -13.12 0.94 21.14
CA LYS A 46 -14.29 0.06 21.02
C LYS A 46 -14.81 -0.12 19.59
N ILE A 47 -13.91 -0.17 18.62
CA ILE A 47 -14.20 -0.54 17.23
C ILE A 47 -13.77 -1.99 16.99
N ASP A 48 -14.72 -2.88 16.71
CA ASP A 48 -14.45 -4.30 16.44
C ASP A 48 -14.01 -4.51 14.98
N VAL A 49 -12.71 -4.33 14.74
CA VAL A 49 -12.10 -4.57 13.43
C VAL A 49 -12.32 -6.01 12.94
N PRO A 50 -12.09 -7.07 13.75
CA PRO A 50 -12.41 -8.45 13.37
C PRO A 50 -13.82 -8.61 12.80
N GLN A 51 -14.85 -8.03 13.44
CA GLN A 51 -16.21 -8.08 12.94
C GLN A 51 -16.33 -7.47 11.52
N LEU A 52 -15.76 -6.27 11.31
CA LEU A 52 -15.82 -5.57 10.02
C LEU A 52 -15.14 -6.34 8.89
N ILE A 53 -14.00 -6.96 9.16
CA ILE A 53 -13.28 -7.76 8.17
C ILE A 53 -13.73 -9.22 8.13
N ARG A 54 -14.78 -9.59 8.90
CA ARG A 54 -15.31 -10.96 9.08
C ARG A 54 -14.30 -11.97 9.63
N TYR A 55 -13.33 -11.52 10.40
CA TYR A 55 -12.36 -12.36 11.12
C TYR A 55 -13.03 -13.02 12.33
N PRO A 56 -12.75 -14.31 12.64
CA PRO A 56 -13.30 -14.96 13.81
C PRO A 56 -13.03 -14.15 15.08
N GLY A 57 -14.11 -13.75 15.75
CA GLY A 57 -14.03 -13.04 17.02
C GLY A 57 -13.43 -13.91 18.14
N ARG A 58 -13.12 -13.28 19.26
CA ARG A 58 -12.64 -13.99 20.45
C ARG A 58 -13.80 -14.75 21.08
N THR A 59 -13.64 -16.07 21.23
CA THR A 59 -14.63 -16.94 21.90
C THR A 59 -14.61 -16.77 23.42
N SER A 60 -13.51 -16.26 23.99
CA SER A 60 -13.38 -15.96 25.42
C SER A 60 -12.40 -14.81 25.68
N SER A 61 -12.48 -14.20 26.86
CA SER A 61 -11.50 -13.23 27.34
C SER A 61 -10.11 -13.82 27.57
N SER A 62 -9.99 -15.15 27.71
CA SER A 62 -8.72 -15.86 27.81
C SER A 62 -8.00 -16.05 26.47
N HIS A 63 -8.69 -15.90 25.34
CA HIS A 63 -8.05 -15.91 24.03
C HIS A 63 -7.21 -14.64 23.84
N ILE A 64 -6.02 -14.80 23.25
CA ILE A 64 -5.09 -13.71 22.97
C ILE A 64 -5.76 -12.68 22.04
N PRO A 65 -5.72 -11.38 22.36
CA PRO A 65 -6.20 -10.33 21.47
C PRO A 65 -5.52 -10.36 20.09
N HIS A 66 -6.25 -9.96 19.04
CA HIS A 66 -5.71 -9.97 17.68
C HIS A 66 -4.48 -9.05 17.53
N HIS A 67 -4.47 -7.88 18.17
CA HIS A 67 -3.31 -6.99 18.16
C HIS A 67 -2.06 -7.64 18.80
N GLN A 68 -2.22 -8.41 19.88
CA GLN A 68 -1.09 -9.13 20.50
C GLN A 68 -0.56 -10.23 19.59
N SER A 69 -1.44 -10.92 18.86
CA SER A 69 -1.02 -11.89 17.84
C SER A 69 -0.20 -11.23 16.73
N CYS A 70 -0.59 -10.03 16.30
CA CYS A 70 0.19 -9.24 15.35
C CYS A 70 1.54 -8.79 15.93
N TYR A 71 1.60 -8.32 17.17
CA TYR A 71 2.87 -7.97 17.82
C TYR A 71 3.82 -9.15 17.99
N ARG A 72 3.30 -10.36 18.26
CA ARG A 72 4.13 -11.59 18.28
C ARG A 72 4.74 -11.86 16.92
N LEU A 73 3.96 -11.76 15.84
CA LEU A 73 4.49 -11.91 14.48
C LEU A 73 5.51 -10.80 14.17
N ALA A 74 5.21 -9.55 14.49
CA ALA A 74 6.10 -8.43 14.26
C ALA A 74 7.45 -8.60 15.01
N THR A 75 7.40 -9.07 16.26
CA THR A 75 8.59 -9.38 17.07
C THR A 75 9.38 -10.55 16.48
N LEU A 76 8.70 -11.62 16.06
CA LEU A 76 9.32 -12.78 15.41
C LEU A 76 10.04 -12.40 14.12
N LEU A 77 9.54 -11.43 13.37
CA LEU A 77 10.18 -10.91 12.16
C LEU A 77 11.31 -9.92 12.49
N SER A 78 11.16 -9.12 13.54
CA SER A 78 12.10 -8.05 13.91
C SER A 78 13.40 -8.58 14.54
N ILE A 79 13.33 -9.59 15.41
CA ILE A 79 14.52 -10.16 16.07
C ILE A 79 15.55 -10.68 15.03
N PRO A 80 15.19 -11.58 14.10
CA PRO A 80 16.14 -12.04 13.08
C PRO A 80 16.55 -10.92 12.13
N TYR A 81 15.71 -9.91 11.88
CA TYR A 81 16.07 -8.74 11.07
C TYR A 81 17.22 -7.97 11.70
N VAL A 82 17.05 -7.57 12.97
CA VAL A 82 18.05 -6.82 13.72
C VAL A 82 19.32 -7.64 13.89
N ALA A 83 19.21 -8.93 14.20
CA ALA A 83 20.38 -9.82 14.31
C ALA A 83 21.15 -9.91 12.98
N SER A 84 20.45 -10.10 11.86
CA SER A 84 21.04 -10.15 10.52
C SER A 84 21.70 -8.83 10.14
N LEU A 85 21.05 -7.70 10.43
CA LEU A 85 21.56 -6.36 10.13
C LEU A 85 22.79 -6.01 10.98
N LEU A 86 22.78 -6.30 12.28
CA LEU A 86 23.93 -6.10 13.16
C LEU A 86 25.12 -6.97 12.74
N LEU A 87 24.87 -8.24 12.38
CA LEU A 87 25.89 -9.13 11.84
C LEU A 87 26.46 -8.59 10.52
N PHE A 88 25.60 -8.08 9.65
CA PHE A 88 26.02 -7.44 8.40
C PHE A 88 26.97 -6.27 8.68
N TRP A 89 26.60 -5.34 9.56
CA TRP A 89 27.47 -4.21 9.93
C TRP A 89 28.79 -4.63 10.56
N LEU A 90 28.77 -5.67 11.41
CA LEU A 90 29.97 -6.19 12.05
C LEU A 90 30.96 -6.77 11.03
N ILE A 91 30.44 -7.47 10.02
CA ILE A 91 31.23 -8.10 8.95
C ILE A 91 31.74 -7.06 7.95
N THR A 92 30.86 -6.17 7.48
CA THR A 92 31.21 -5.25 6.39
C THR A 92 31.97 -4.03 6.88
N ARG A 93 31.70 -3.56 8.10
CA ARG A 93 32.31 -2.34 8.69
C ARG A 93 32.27 -1.12 7.76
N GLY A 94 31.26 -1.04 6.89
CA GLY A 94 31.10 0.01 5.88
C GLY A 94 32.05 -0.09 4.68
N ASN A 95 32.83 -1.17 4.52
CA ASN A 95 33.66 -1.39 3.34
C ASN A 95 32.81 -1.86 2.15
N ALA A 96 32.92 -1.17 1.01
CA ALA A 96 32.14 -1.43 -0.20
C ALA A 96 32.31 -2.87 -0.73
N ASP A 97 33.56 -3.36 -0.85
CA ASP A 97 33.83 -4.72 -1.34
C ASP A 97 33.23 -5.79 -0.43
N ALA A 98 33.25 -5.56 0.88
CA ALA A 98 32.61 -6.46 1.84
C ALA A 98 31.09 -6.42 1.71
N VAL A 99 30.48 -5.24 1.52
CA VAL A 99 29.04 -5.08 1.28
C VAL A 99 28.58 -5.87 0.05
N LEU A 100 29.34 -5.80 -1.04
CA LEU A 100 29.03 -6.52 -2.29
C LEU A 100 29.21 -8.04 -2.11
N ARG A 101 30.30 -8.47 -1.47
CA ARG A 101 30.61 -9.91 -1.25
C ARG A 101 29.63 -10.61 -0.30
N TRP A 102 29.12 -9.90 0.69
CA TRP A 102 28.23 -10.47 1.73
C TRP A 102 26.75 -10.26 1.44
N GLU A 103 26.36 -10.10 0.17
CA GLU A 103 24.96 -9.95 -0.25
C GLU A 103 24.06 -11.12 0.18
N ILE A 104 24.63 -12.30 0.40
CA ILE A 104 23.89 -13.48 0.84
C ILE A 104 23.13 -13.25 2.15
N LEU A 105 23.65 -12.43 3.06
CA LEU A 105 23.08 -12.23 4.38
C LEU A 105 21.74 -11.44 4.33
N PRO A 106 21.67 -10.24 3.71
CA PRO A 106 20.39 -9.57 3.45
C PRO A 106 19.37 -10.44 2.69
N ASN A 107 19.80 -11.20 1.69
CA ASN A 107 18.90 -12.05 0.90
C ASN A 107 18.41 -13.28 1.67
N LEU A 108 19.24 -13.86 2.55
CA LEU A 108 18.82 -14.92 3.45
C LEU A 108 17.72 -14.42 4.40
N TYR A 109 17.83 -13.20 4.91
CA TYR A 109 16.75 -12.61 5.70
C TYR A 109 15.47 -12.41 4.87
N LEU A 110 15.55 -11.90 3.64
CA LEU A 110 14.38 -11.81 2.76
C LEU A 110 13.72 -13.18 2.54
N LEU A 111 14.51 -14.24 2.36
CA LEU A 111 14.00 -15.60 2.26
C LEU A 111 13.29 -16.04 3.55
N ILE A 112 13.89 -15.78 4.72
CA ILE A 112 13.26 -16.06 6.03
C ILE A 112 11.92 -15.33 6.14
N LEU A 113 11.87 -14.05 5.75
CA LEU A 113 10.65 -13.25 5.77
C LEU A 113 9.57 -13.91 4.91
N VAL A 114 9.86 -14.23 3.65
CA VAL A 114 8.93 -14.93 2.74
C VAL A 114 8.47 -16.25 3.37
N VAL A 115 9.41 -17.07 3.83
CA VAL A 115 9.13 -18.35 4.47
C VAL A 115 8.20 -18.18 5.68
N CYS A 116 8.40 -17.17 6.54
CA CYS A 116 7.54 -16.88 7.68
C CYS A 116 6.11 -16.48 7.28
N PHE A 117 5.91 -15.87 6.12
CA PHE A 117 4.58 -15.53 5.60
C PHE A 117 3.88 -16.70 4.91
N PHE A 118 4.62 -17.60 4.24
CA PHE A 118 4.03 -18.68 3.42
C PHE A 118 4.03 -20.07 4.07
N LEU A 119 5.02 -20.41 4.90
CA LEU A 119 5.10 -21.74 5.50
C LEU A 119 4.31 -21.84 6.84
N PRO A 120 3.62 -22.97 7.09
CA PRO A 120 2.78 -23.16 8.26
C PRO A 120 3.61 -23.49 9.51
N PHE A 121 4.30 -22.49 10.08
CA PHE A 121 4.94 -22.65 11.39
C PHE A 121 3.88 -22.58 12.50
N SER A 122 3.88 -23.59 13.38
CA SER A 122 3.00 -23.72 14.55
C SER A 122 3.17 -22.60 15.59
N MET A 123 4.30 -21.89 15.57
CA MET A 123 4.62 -20.80 16.51
C MET A 123 3.87 -19.49 16.21
N VAL A 124 3.21 -19.37 15.05
CA VAL A 124 2.48 -18.18 14.61
C VAL A 124 1.03 -18.57 14.33
N SER A 125 0.06 -17.74 14.71
CA SER A 125 -1.38 -18.00 14.51
C SER A 125 -1.69 -18.49 13.08
N GLY A 126 -1.88 -19.80 12.92
CA GLY A 126 -2.06 -20.44 11.61
C GLY A 126 -3.30 -19.93 10.87
N ASN A 127 -4.37 -19.64 11.61
CA ASN A 127 -5.63 -19.13 11.06
C ASN A 127 -5.48 -17.72 10.47
N GLY A 128 -4.70 -16.85 11.13
CA GLY A 128 -4.44 -15.49 10.65
C GLY A 128 -3.66 -15.48 9.34
N ARG A 129 -2.58 -16.27 9.27
CA ARG A 129 -1.76 -16.44 8.06
C ARG A 129 -2.57 -17.03 6.90
N HIS A 130 -3.31 -18.10 7.15
CA HIS A 130 -4.13 -18.74 6.12
C HIS A 130 -5.12 -17.75 5.50
N ARG A 131 -5.80 -16.96 6.33
CA ARG A 131 -6.73 -15.92 5.86
C ARG A 131 -6.03 -14.81 5.09
N PHE A 132 -4.86 -14.35 5.57
CA PHE A 132 -4.05 -13.36 4.86
C PHE A 132 -3.68 -13.85 3.46
N LEU A 133 -3.14 -15.06 3.33
CA LEU A 133 -2.77 -15.67 2.06
C LEU A 133 -3.98 -15.92 1.15
N HIS A 134 -5.10 -16.38 1.72
CA HIS A 134 -6.34 -16.58 0.98
C HIS A 134 -6.88 -15.26 0.42
N THR A 135 -6.86 -14.20 1.23
CA THR A 135 -7.25 -12.85 0.83
C THR A 135 -6.34 -12.34 -0.29
N LEU A 136 -5.02 -12.43 -0.09
CA LEU A 136 -4.01 -12.02 -1.08
C LEU A 136 -4.17 -12.77 -2.41
N ARG A 137 -4.38 -14.09 -2.36
CA ARG A 137 -4.65 -14.92 -3.55
C ARG A 137 -5.93 -14.47 -4.25
N ARG A 138 -7.02 -14.29 -3.50
CA ARG A 138 -8.33 -13.89 -4.03
C ARG A 138 -8.24 -12.55 -4.75
N ILE A 139 -7.71 -11.52 -4.08
CA ILE A 139 -7.59 -10.18 -4.67
C ILE A 139 -6.63 -10.18 -5.87
N SER A 140 -5.58 -11.02 -5.89
CA SER A 140 -4.59 -11.05 -6.97
C SER A 140 -5.09 -11.75 -8.24
N ILE A 141 -5.77 -12.90 -8.11
CA ILE A 141 -6.24 -13.70 -9.27
C ILE A 141 -7.53 -13.13 -9.88
N GLY A 142 -8.29 -12.34 -9.13
CA GLY A 142 -9.44 -11.60 -9.65
C GLY A 142 -10.78 -11.97 -9.05
N GLY A 143 -10.77 -12.48 -7.82
CA GLY A 143 -11.96 -12.48 -6.97
C GLY A 143 -12.05 -11.21 -6.12
N ILE A 144 -13.27 -10.88 -5.74
CA ILE A 144 -13.58 -9.99 -4.62
C ILE A 144 -14.72 -10.65 -3.85
N ALA A 145 -14.56 -10.75 -2.53
CA ALA A 145 -15.59 -11.26 -1.65
C ALA A 145 -16.90 -10.48 -1.85
N GLU A 146 -18.04 -11.13 -1.65
CA GLU A 146 -19.31 -10.42 -1.55
C GLU A 146 -19.34 -9.60 -0.25
N ALA A 147 -20.30 -8.67 -0.13
CA ALA A 147 -20.36 -7.77 1.02
C ALA A 147 -20.41 -8.55 2.35
N GLN A 148 -21.20 -9.62 2.37
CA GLN A 148 -21.34 -10.53 3.50
C GLN A 148 -20.09 -11.38 3.80
N ASP A 149 -19.21 -11.57 2.82
CA ASP A 149 -18.05 -12.49 2.90
C ASP A 149 -16.72 -11.78 3.24
N GLY A 150 -16.77 -10.51 3.64
CA GLY A 150 -15.59 -9.74 4.04
C GLY A 150 -14.97 -8.89 2.93
N LYS A 151 -15.78 -8.36 2.01
CA LYS A 151 -15.38 -7.39 0.97
C LYS A 151 -14.54 -6.23 1.53
N PHE A 152 -14.85 -5.74 2.72
CA PHE A 152 -14.08 -4.67 3.35
C PHE A 152 -12.62 -5.06 3.62
N GLY A 153 -12.37 -6.30 4.08
CA GLY A 153 -11.02 -6.83 4.27
C GLY A 153 -10.23 -6.94 2.96
N ASP A 154 -10.90 -7.36 1.87
CA ASP A 154 -10.31 -7.39 0.53
C ASP A 154 -9.90 -6.01 0.04
N ILE A 155 -10.76 -5.00 0.27
CA ILE A 155 -10.52 -3.60 -0.09
C ILE A 155 -9.35 -3.04 0.71
N LEU A 156 -9.34 -3.21 2.05
CA LEU A 156 -8.24 -2.76 2.91
C LEU A 156 -6.90 -3.36 2.48
N MET A 157 -6.86 -4.67 2.21
CA MET A 157 -5.64 -5.35 1.76
C MET A 157 -5.16 -4.82 0.41
N ALA A 158 -6.08 -4.71 -0.56
CA ALA A 158 -5.73 -4.23 -1.90
C ALA A 158 -5.28 -2.76 -1.88
N ASP A 159 -5.88 -1.91 -1.04
CA ASP A 159 -5.45 -0.52 -0.86
C ASP A 159 -4.11 -0.42 -0.12
N ALA A 160 -3.84 -1.31 0.85
CA ALA A 160 -2.51 -1.41 1.44
C ALA A 160 -1.45 -1.77 0.38
N LEU A 161 -1.73 -2.74 -0.50
CA LEU A 161 -0.81 -3.10 -1.60
C LEU A 161 -0.47 -1.93 -2.52
N THR A 162 -1.40 -0.98 -2.74
CA THR A 162 -1.09 0.21 -3.59
C THR A 162 0.03 1.07 -3.00
N SER A 163 0.11 1.17 -1.68
CA SER A 163 1.18 1.87 -0.98
C SER A 163 2.52 1.10 -1.01
N TYR A 164 2.45 -0.23 -1.15
CA TYR A 164 3.61 -1.11 -1.32
C TYR A 164 4.08 -1.28 -2.78
N ALA A 165 3.47 -0.60 -3.77
CA ALA A 165 3.79 -0.78 -5.18
C ALA A 165 5.29 -0.63 -5.51
N LYS A 166 5.94 0.41 -4.96
CA LYS A 166 7.38 0.66 -5.16
C LYS A 166 8.25 -0.38 -4.41
N VAL A 167 7.84 -0.77 -3.19
CA VAL A 167 8.50 -1.82 -2.40
C VAL A 167 8.49 -3.16 -3.14
N LEU A 168 7.39 -3.49 -3.84
CA LEU A 168 7.31 -4.67 -4.71
C LEU A 168 8.24 -4.57 -5.92
N GLY A 169 8.36 -3.38 -6.51
CA GLY A 169 9.35 -3.10 -7.55
C GLY A 169 10.79 -3.31 -7.06
N ASP A 170 11.11 -2.82 -5.86
CA ASP A 170 12.44 -2.96 -5.26
C ASP A 170 12.75 -4.38 -4.81
N LEU A 171 11.75 -5.12 -4.33
CA LEU A 171 11.87 -6.56 -4.09
C LEU A 171 12.24 -7.29 -5.38
N PHE A 172 11.59 -6.95 -6.50
CA PHE A 172 11.94 -7.52 -7.80
C PHE A 172 13.35 -7.13 -8.25
N VAL A 173 13.75 -5.86 -8.11
CA VAL A 173 15.10 -5.39 -8.45
C VAL A 173 16.15 -6.15 -7.63
N ALA A 174 15.95 -6.27 -6.31
CA ALA A 174 16.86 -7.01 -5.43
C ALA A 174 17.01 -8.47 -5.87
N LEU A 175 15.89 -9.17 -6.14
CA LEU A 175 15.91 -10.56 -6.61
C LEU A 175 16.55 -10.69 -8.00
N CYS A 176 16.21 -9.78 -8.92
CA CYS A 176 16.77 -9.79 -10.28
C CYS A 176 18.28 -9.62 -10.27
N MET A 177 18.80 -8.68 -9.46
CA MET A 177 20.24 -8.47 -9.31
C MET A 177 20.91 -9.68 -8.66
N PHE A 178 20.33 -10.25 -7.60
CA PHE A 178 20.87 -11.43 -6.91
C PHE A 178 21.03 -12.64 -7.83
N PHE A 179 20.10 -12.85 -8.77
CA PHE A 179 20.15 -13.96 -9.72
C PHE A 179 20.88 -13.63 -11.03
N THR A 180 21.37 -12.39 -11.21
CA THR A 180 22.11 -12.00 -12.41
C THR A 180 23.62 -12.05 -12.17
N LYS A 181 24.34 -12.84 -12.98
CA LYS A 181 25.81 -12.89 -12.91
C LYS A 181 26.43 -11.51 -13.10
N GLY A 182 27.40 -11.17 -12.25
CA GLY A 182 28.12 -9.89 -12.32
C GLY A 182 27.35 -8.70 -11.75
N ARG A 183 26.19 -8.92 -11.13
CA ARG A 183 25.47 -7.93 -10.33
C ARG A 183 25.39 -8.40 -8.88
N SER A 184 25.29 -7.44 -7.97
CA SER A 184 25.09 -7.70 -6.55
C SER A 184 23.85 -6.94 -6.09
N SER A 185 22.96 -7.62 -5.40
CA SER A 185 21.72 -7.07 -4.84
C SER A 185 21.95 -6.07 -3.70
N THR A 186 23.16 -6.02 -3.13
CA THR A 186 23.61 -4.96 -2.20
C THR A 186 24.37 -3.85 -2.91
N GLY A 187 24.59 -3.97 -4.22
CA GLY A 187 25.11 -2.94 -5.09
C GLY A 187 24.12 -1.80 -5.33
N LYS A 188 24.53 -0.83 -6.17
CA LYS A 188 23.62 0.23 -6.64
C LYS A 188 22.40 -0.40 -7.33
N PRO A 189 21.16 -0.09 -6.92
CA PRO A 189 19.95 -0.68 -7.50
C PRO A 189 19.85 -0.49 -9.03
N ASP A 190 19.90 -1.60 -9.77
CA ASP A 190 19.68 -1.61 -11.22
C ASP A 190 18.18 -1.72 -11.54
N ARG A 191 17.53 -0.56 -11.66
CA ARG A 191 16.08 -0.47 -11.97
C ARG A 191 15.74 -0.83 -13.43
N SER A 192 16.74 -1.21 -14.23
CA SER A 192 16.60 -1.77 -15.58
C SER A 192 16.82 -3.29 -15.59
N CYS A 193 17.12 -3.90 -14.43
CA CYS A 193 17.22 -5.36 -14.31
C CYS A 193 15.87 -6.00 -14.67
N GLY A 194 15.88 -6.97 -15.59
CA GLY A 194 14.66 -7.57 -16.15
C GLY A 194 14.06 -6.81 -17.34
N GLY A 195 14.70 -5.73 -17.80
CA GLY A 195 14.31 -4.96 -18.98
C GLY A 195 13.41 -3.77 -18.67
N LEU A 196 13.09 -3.01 -19.72
CA LEU A 196 12.41 -1.71 -19.65
C LEU A 196 11.06 -1.74 -18.92
N PHE A 197 10.30 -2.83 -19.08
CA PHE A 197 8.89 -2.86 -18.69
C PHE A 197 8.58 -3.70 -17.45
N MET A 198 9.52 -4.51 -16.95
CA MET A 198 9.23 -5.43 -15.83
C MET A 198 8.97 -4.69 -14.52
N VAL A 199 9.84 -3.75 -14.13
CA VAL A 199 9.64 -2.94 -12.91
C VAL A 199 8.35 -2.10 -13.01
N PRO A 200 8.09 -1.34 -14.09
CA PRO A 200 6.82 -0.64 -14.27
C PRO A 200 5.59 -1.55 -14.20
N LEU A 201 5.66 -2.73 -14.82
CA LEU A 201 4.57 -3.71 -14.77
C LEU A 201 4.29 -4.14 -13.33
N ILE A 202 5.31 -4.47 -12.54
CA ILE A 202 5.17 -4.88 -11.14
C ILE A 202 4.60 -3.76 -10.28
N ILE A 203 5.09 -2.53 -10.45
CA ILE A 203 4.56 -1.35 -9.76
C ILE A 203 3.08 -1.10 -10.13
N SER A 204 2.65 -1.46 -11.35
CA SER A 204 1.26 -1.30 -11.79
C SER A 204 0.30 -2.34 -11.20
N ILE A 205 0.79 -3.51 -10.76
CA ILE A 205 -0.05 -4.64 -10.32
C ILE A 205 -1.07 -4.23 -9.23
N PRO A 206 -0.70 -3.53 -8.15
CA PRO A 206 -1.67 -3.15 -7.12
C PRO A 206 -2.81 -2.28 -7.66
N SER A 207 -2.51 -1.31 -8.54
CA SER A 207 -3.53 -0.47 -9.19
C SER A 207 -4.40 -1.28 -10.16
N MET A 208 -3.83 -2.25 -10.87
CA MET A 208 -4.60 -3.19 -11.72
C MET A 208 -5.57 -4.04 -10.90
N ILE A 209 -5.14 -4.52 -9.72
CA ILE A 209 -6.00 -5.28 -8.80
C ILE A 209 -7.22 -4.44 -8.42
N ARG A 210 -7.00 -3.19 -7.98
CA ARG A 210 -8.10 -2.29 -7.57
C ARG A 210 -8.98 -1.90 -8.75
N LEU A 211 -8.41 -1.57 -9.91
CA LEU A 211 -9.17 -1.31 -11.13
C LEU A 211 -10.12 -2.47 -11.43
N ARG A 212 -9.60 -3.69 -11.45
CA ARG A 212 -10.39 -4.89 -11.74
C ARG A 212 -11.49 -5.11 -10.70
N GLN A 213 -11.18 -4.97 -9.41
CA GLN A 213 -12.17 -5.06 -8.34
C GLN A 213 -13.32 -4.05 -8.55
N CYS A 214 -13.00 -2.80 -8.88
CA CYS A 214 -14.00 -1.77 -9.13
C CYS A 214 -14.87 -2.08 -10.36
N LEU A 215 -14.28 -2.59 -11.44
CA LEU A 215 -15.01 -2.98 -12.65
C LEU A 215 -15.92 -4.21 -12.43
N ILE A 216 -15.48 -5.17 -11.60
CA ILE A 216 -16.31 -6.33 -11.20
C ILE A 216 -17.53 -5.85 -10.42
N GLU A 217 -17.35 -4.98 -9.44
CA GLU A 217 -18.45 -4.43 -8.64
C GLU A 217 -19.45 -3.63 -9.49
N TYR A 218 -18.94 -2.79 -10.41
CA TYR A 218 -19.81 -2.10 -11.36
C TYR A 218 -20.67 -3.08 -12.18
N LYS A 219 -20.06 -4.16 -12.69
CA LYS A 219 -20.78 -5.21 -13.43
C LYS A 219 -21.80 -5.94 -12.55
N ARG A 220 -21.50 -6.17 -11.26
CA ARG A 220 -22.43 -6.81 -10.30
C ARG A 220 -23.66 -5.93 -10.08
N VAL A 221 -23.50 -4.63 -9.83
CA VAL A 221 -24.61 -3.68 -9.69
C VAL A 221 -25.46 -3.63 -10.96
N GLN A 222 -24.81 -3.53 -12.12
CA GLN A 222 -25.50 -3.53 -13.41
C GLN A 222 -26.30 -4.81 -13.68
N LYS A 223 -25.75 -5.97 -13.32
CA LYS A 223 -26.46 -7.26 -13.43
C LYS A 223 -27.67 -7.31 -12.50
N SER A 224 -27.51 -6.87 -11.26
CA SER A 224 -28.57 -6.88 -10.26
C SER A 224 -29.74 -5.95 -10.62
N ASN A 225 -29.44 -4.76 -11.15
CA ASN A 225 -30.44 -3.82 -11.65
C ASN A 225 -31.24 -4.42 -12.81
N ARG A 226 -30.58 -5.15 -13.72
CA ARG A 226 -31.25 -5.83 -14.84
C ARG A 226 -32.14 -6.98 -14.40
N SER A 227 -31.76 -7.70 -13.34
CA SER A 227 -32.55 -8.82 -12.81
C SER A 227 -33.66 -8.38 -11.85
N GLY A 228 -33.82 -7.08 -11.58
CA GLY A 228 -34.82 -6.57 -10.64
C GLY A 228 -34.60 -6.99 -9.18
N ALA A 229 -33.40 -7.50 -8.85
CA ALA A 229 -33.13 -8.14 -7.57
C ALA A 229 -32.79 -7.15 -6.43
N LEU A 230 -32.35 -5.93 -6.77
CA LEU A 230 -31.94 -4.90 -5.81
C LEU A 230 -32.47 -3.52 -6.27
N SER A 231 -33.70 -3.18 -5.88
CA SER A 231 -34.25 -1.84 -6.07
C SER A 231 -33.66 -0.89 -5.01
N GLY A 232 -32.51 -0.26 -5.29
CA GLY A 232 -31.96 0.75 -4.38
C GLY A 232 -30.48 1.15 -4.58
N GLN A 233 -29.65 0.35 -5.26
CA GLN A 233 -28.19 0.60 -5.33
C GLN A 233 -27.75 1.60 -6.41
N GLY A 234 -28.65 2.44 -6.94
CA GLY A 234 -28.34 3.35 -8.05
C GLY A 234 -27.77 2.62 -9.27
N TRP A 235 -27.09 3.34 -10.17
CA TRP A 235 -26.52 2.74 -11.40
C TRP A 235 -25.07 2.21 -11.24
N GLY A 236 -24.48 2.32 -10.05
CA GLY A 236 -23.12 1.86 -9.77
C GLY A 236 -22.00 2.83 -10.18
N GLY A 237 -22.32 4.10 -10.49
CA GLY A 237 -21.36 5.10 -10.95
C GLY A 237 -20.16 5.33 -10.03
N GLN A 238 -20.35 5.18 -8.71
CA GLN A 238 -19.25 5.27 -7.73
C GLN A 238 -18.17 4.20 -7.95
N HIS A 239 -18.52 2.98 -8.36
CA HIS A 239 -17.53 1.95 -8.68
C HIS A 239 -16.72 2.32 -9.92
N LEU A 240 -17.36 2.91 -10.94
CA LEU A 240 -16.65 3.38 -12.13
C LEU A 240 -15.75 4.58 -11.82
N ALA A 241 -16.21 5.50 -10.96
CA ALA A 241 -15.38 6.60 -10.47
C ALA A 241 -14.14 6.06 -9.74
N ASN A 242 -14.31 5.05 -8.88
CA ASN A 242 -13.18 4.41 -8.20
C ASN A 242 -12.24 3.71 -9.20
N ALA A 243 -12.78 3.05 -10.23
CA ALA A 243 -12.00 2.46 -11.31
C ALA A 243 -11.15 3.52 -12.03
N LEU A 244 -11.74 4.69 -12.33
CA LEU A 244 -11.03 5.82 -12.91
C LEU A 244 -9.93 6.34 -11.98
N LYS A 245 -10.17 6.39 -10.66
CA LYS A 245 -9.13 6.78 -9.68
C LYS A 245 -7.89 5.91 -9.84
N TYR A 246 -8.03 4.59 -9.81
CA TYR A 246 -6.87 3.69 -9.95
C TYR A 246 -6.28 3.67 -11.35
N SER A 247 -7.06 3.99 -12.40
CA SER A 247 -6.50 4.07 -13.76
C SER A 247 -5.58 5.27 -13.97
N THR A 248 -5.77 6.37 -13.22
CA THR A 248 -4.88 7.55 -13.28
C THR A 248 -3.43 7.25 -12.88
N ALA A 249 -3.15 6.12 -12.21
CA ALA A 249 -1.79 5.70 -11.87
C ALA A 249 -0.99 5.19 -13.09
N PHE A 250 -1.64 4.61 -14.10
CA PHE A 250 -0.92 3.99 -15.24
C PHE A 250 -0.16 5.01 -16.09
N PRO A 251 -0.74 6.16 -16.48
CA PRO A 251 0.01 7.18 -17.20
C PRO A 251 1.25 7.65 -16.43
N VAL A 252 1.15 7.83 -15.11
CA VAL A 252 2.31 8.20 -14.27
C VAL A 252 3.41 7.15 -14.37
N ILE A 253 3.08 5.87 -14.21
CA ILE A 253 4.04 4.77 -14.27
C ILE A 253 4.67 4.64 -15.66
N ILE A 254 3.86 4.67 -16.72
CA ILE A 254 4.34 4.54 -18.12
C ILE A 254 5.26 5.70 -18.47
N LEU A 255 4.87 6.94 -18.17
CA LEU A 255 5.68 8.12 -18.47
C LEU A 255 6.96 8.16 -17.63
N SER A 256 6.96 7.60 -16.42
CA SER A 256 8.19 7.42 -15.63
C SER A 256 9.16 6.46 -16.31
N ALA A 257 8.66 5.35 -16.85
CA ALA A 257 9.48 4.37 -17.57
C ALA A 257 10.06 4.94 -18.88
N LEU A 258 9.25 5.70 -19.63
CA LEU A 258 9.67 6.35 -20.88
C LEU A 258 10.74 7.41 -20.65
N GLN A 259 10.60 8.25 -19.61
CA GLN A 259 11.59 9.27 -19.28
C GLN A 259 12.94 8.65 -18.85
N ARG A 260 12.94 7.51 -18.13
CA ARG A 260 14.20 6.84 -17.73
C ARG A 260 15.04 6.38 -18.94
N ASN A 261 14.38 6.07 -20.06
CA ASN A 261 15.02 5.56 -21.28
C ASN A 261 14.73 6.49 -22.46
N TYR A 262 14.73 7.79 -22.17
CA TYR A 262 14.46 8.79 -23.18
C TYR A 262 15.56 8.79 -24.25
N GLU A 263 15.15 8.75 -25.52
CA GLU A 263 16.02 8.82 -26.68
C GLU A 263 15.45 9.91 -27.61
N ASP A 264 16.29 10.86 -28.00
CA ASP A 264 15.88 11.95 -28.88
C ASP A 264 15.33 11.43 -30.21
N GLY A 265 14.17 11.97 -30.61
CA GLY A 265 13.50 11.61 -31.87
C GLY A 265 12.66 10.34 -31.86
N LYS A 266 12.73 9.49 -30.82
CA LYS A 266 11.98 8.22 -30.74
C LYS A 266 10.49 8.38 -30.43
N TYR A 267 10.15 9.35 -29.59
CA TYR A 267 8.81 9.49 -29.01
C TYR A 267 8.00 10.67 -29.58
N GLY A 268 8.53 11.40 -30.56
CA GLY A 268 7.86 12.57 -31.15
C GLY A 268 7.59 13.73 -30.19
N MET A 269 8.21 13.71 -29.00
CA MET A 269 8.05 14.69 -27.94
C MET A 269 9.41 14.94 -27.29
N SER A 270 9.72 16.18 -26.92
CA SER A 270 10.93 16.51 -26.17
C SER A 270 10.89 15.93 -24.75
N GLU A 271 12.05 15.73 -24.14
CA GLU A 271 12.19 15.31 -22.74
C GLU A 271 11.38 16.22 -21.80
N ALA A 272 11.49 17.55 -21.98
CA ALA A 272 10.72 18.53 -21.23
C ALA A 272 9.20 18.39 -21.45
N GLY A 273 8.77 18.03 -22.66
CA GLY A 273 7.37 17.73 -22.97
C GLY A 273 6.86 16.50 -22.20
N LEU A 274 7.65 15.42 -22.19
CA LEU A 274 7.32 14.20 -21.46
C LEU A 274 7.26 14.44 -19.94
N PHE A 275 8.19 15.22 -19.40
CA PHE A 275 8.20 15.61 -18.00
C PHE A 275 6.96 16.45 -17.62
N ARG A 276 6.56 17.42 -18.45
CA ARG A 276 5.33 18.22 -18.24
C ARG A 276 4.07 17.35 -18.30
N LEU A 277 4.01 16.42 -19.24
CA LEU A 277 2.89 15.47 -19.34
C LEU A 277 2.84 14.54 -18.13
N TRP A 278 3.99 14.08 -17.65
CA TRP A 278 4.10 13.29 -16.43
C TRP A 278 3.61 14.08 -15.22
N LEU A 279 4.05 15.34 -15.05
CA LEU A 279 3.58 16.22 -13.97
C LEU A 279 2.06 16.43 -13.99
N PHE A 280 1.47 16.58 -15.18
CA PHE A 280 0.01 16.68 -15.34
C PHE A 280 -0.70 15.44 -14.78
N PHE A 281 -0.25 14.24 -15.16
CA PHE A 281 -0.86 12.99 -14.66
C PHE A 281 -0.59 12.75 -13.18
N VAL A 282 0.58 13.17 -12.68
CA VAL A 282 0.90 13.19 -11.25
C VAL A 282 -0.09 14.03 -10.47
N PHE A 283 -0.37 15.25 -10.94
CA PHE A 283 -1.33 16.15 -10.32
C PHE A 283 -2.75 15.59 -10.36
N LEU A 284 -3.17 15.06 -11.53
CA LEU A 284 -4.48 14.43 -11.70
C LEU A 284 -4.66 13.24 -10.74
N ASN A 285 -3.68 12.34 -10.68
CA ASN A 285 -3.71 11.18 -9.80
C ASN A 285 -3.74 11.59 -8.32
N SER A 286 -2.88 12.53 -7.92
CA SER A 286 -2.75 12.99 -6.54
C SER A 286 -4.02 13.67 -6.05
N LEU A 287 -4.56 14.63 -6.81
CA LEU A 287 -5.77 15.35 -6.41
C LEU A 287 -7.01 14.49 -6.46
N TYR A 288 -7.18 13.64 -7.47
CA TYR A 288 -8.35 12.78 -7.52
C TYR A 288 -8.33 11.77 -6.37
N SER A 289 -7.17 11.19 -6.08
CA SER A 289 -7.04 10.25 -4.97
C SER A 289 -7.20 10.94 -3.60
N PHE A 290 -6.73 12.18 -3.44
CA PHE A 290 -6.97 12.99 -2.24
C PHE A 290 -8.46 13.29 -2.04
N TYR A 291 -9.15 13.74 -3.09
CA TYR A 291 -10.60 13.93 -3.06
C TYR A 291 -11.31 12.64 -2.64
N TRP A 292 -10.88 11.50 -3.18
CA TRP A 292 -11.48 10.21 -2.85
C TRP A 292 -11.27 9.84 -1.38
N ASP A 293 -10.06 10.02 -0.85
CA ASP A 293 -9.78 9.71 0.56
C ASP A 293 -10.67 10.53 1.50
N VAL A 294 -10.74 11.84 1.27
CA VAL A 294 -11.54 12.76 2.10
C VAL A 294 -13.04 12.45 2.00
N THR A 295 -13.57 12.33 0.78
CA THR A 295 -15.02 12.28 0.57
C THR A 295 -15.63 10.89 0.62
N LYS A 296 -14.92 9.88 0.10
CA LYS A 296 -15.48 8.53 -0.07
C LYS A 296 -14.97 7.57 0.98
N ASP A 297 -13.67 7.59 1.27
CA ASP A 297 -13.07 6.66 2.21
C ASP A 297 -13.26 7.10 3.67
N TRP A 298 -13.18 8.40 3.95
CA TRP A 298 -13.42 8.96 5.30
C TRP A 298 -14.81 9.55 5.50
N ASP A 299 -15.61 9.63 4.43
CA ASP A 299 -17.00 10.11 4.47
C ASP A 299 -17.13 11.55 5.02
N LEU A 300 -16.13 12.40 4.74
CA LEU A 300 -16.12 13.78 5.21
C LEU A 300 -16.83 14.69 4.22
N THR A 301 -17.51 15.71 4.74
CA THR A 301 -18.35 16.64 3.97
C THR A 301 -17.59 17.87 3.46
N LEU A 302 -16.25 17.89 3.57
CA LEU A 302 -15.42 19.05 3.23
C LEU A 302 -15.62 19.54 1.79
N PHE A 303 -15.89 18.63 0.86
CA PHE A 303 -16.12 18.94 -0.56
C PHE A 303 -17.58 18.72 -0.99
N SER A 304 -18.53 18.70 -0.04
CA SER A 304 -19.96 18.60 -0.34
C SER A 304 -20.72 19.84 0.15
N GLU A 305 -21.98 19.96 -0.29
CA GLU A 305 -22.88 21.05 0.14
C GLU A 305 -23.13 21.03 1.66
N ALA A 306 -23.04 19.85 2.28
CA ALA A 306 -23.17 19.64 3.72
C ALA A 306 -21.96 20.13 4.55
N ARG A 307 -20.96 20.77 3.94
CA ARG A 307 -19.79 21.33 4.65
C ARG A 307 -20.17 22.29 5.77
N ASN A 308 -21.23 23.07 5.55
CA ASN A 308 -21.70 24.13 6.45
C ASN A 308 -22.94 23.71 7.24
N ASP A 309 -23.29 22.43 7.27
CA ASP A 309 -24.46 21.95 7.98
C ASP A 309 -24.33 22.22 9.50
N PRO A 310 -25.28 22.91 10.15
CA PRO A 310 -25.22 23.19 11.59
C PRO A 310 -25.15 21.95 12.48
N ASP A 311 -25.68 20.81 12.02
CA ASP A 311 -25.64 19.53 12.74
C ASP A 311 -24.25 18.87 12.69
N HIS A 312 -23.33 19.44 11.91
CA HIS A 312 -22.01 18.89 11.62
C HIS A 312 -20.90 19.93 11.91
N PRO A 313 -19.83 19.54 12.62
CA PRO A 313 -18.60 20.32 12.59
C PRO A 313 -18.07 20.47 11.18
N TRP A 314 -17.54 21.67 10.87
CA TRP A 314 -17.26 22.13 9.51
C TRP A 314 -16.53 21.08 8.63
N GLY A 315 -17.21 20.59 7.60
CA GLY A 315 -16.66 19.62 6.66
C GLY A 315 -16.40 18.21 7.23
N LEU A 316 -16.88 17.89 8.44
CA LEU A 316 -16.76 16.57 9.08
C LEU A 316 -18.11 15.84 9.14
N ARG A 317 -18.07 14.51 9.27
CA ARG A 317 -19.27 13.69 9.49
C ARG A 317 -19.84 13.83 10.91
N ARG A 318 -21.14 13.60 11.08
CA ARG A 318 -21.87 13.74 12.36
C ARG A 318 -21.38 12.77 13.44
N HIS A 319 -21.18 11.51 13.07
CA HIS A 319 -20.80 10.44 14.00
C HIS A 319 -19.32 10.12 13.89
N ARG A 320 -18.62 10.28 15.01
CA ARG A 320 -17.16 10.14 15.12
C ARG A 320 -16.83 9.45 16.44
N PHE A 321 -15.86 8.56 16.40
CA PHE A 321 -15.33 7.81 17.54
C PHE A 321 -14.02 8.41 18.05
N PHE A 322 -13.26 9.11 17.20
CA PHE A 322 -12.07 9.82 17.66
C PHE A 322 -12.47 11.13 18.33
N HIS A 323 -12.05 11.31 19.58
CA HIS A 323 -12.55 12.35 20.47
C HIS A 323 -12.26 13.78 19.99
N SER A 324 -11.11 14.00 19.33
CA SER A 324 -10.67 15.32 18.91
C SER A 324 -10.97 15.56 17.43
N ASN A 325 -11.79 16.56 17.13
CA ASN A 325 -12.07 17.00 15.75
C ASN A 325 -10.78 17.43 15.02
N SER A 326 -9.80 17.99 15.75
CA SER A 326 -8.52 18.41 15.19
C SER A 326 -7.76 17.26 14.53
N MET A 327 -7.91 16.02 15.03
CA MET A 327 -7.28 14.85 14.41
C MET A 327 -7.70 14.65 12.96
N TYR A 328 -8.99 14.86 12.64
CA TYR A 328 -9.48 14.73 11.27
C TYR A 328 -8.84 15.76 10.34
N TYR A 329 -8.73 17.02 10.76
CA TYR A 329 -8.10 18.05 9.96
C TYR A 329 -6.59 17.81 9.79
N TYR A 330 -5.89 17.36 10.84
CA TYR A 330 -4.48 16.97 10.71
C TYR A 330 -4.29 15.85 9.70
N VAL A 331 -5.17 14.84 9.70
CA VAL A 331 -5.11 13.73 8.74
C VAL A 331 -5.38 14.19 7.32
N ILE A 332 -6.33 15.10 7.09
CA ILE A 332 -6.55 15.70 5.77
C ILE A 332 -5.28 16.40 5.27
N VAL A 333 -4.65 17.24 6.11
CA VAL A 333 -3.44 17.97 5.74
C VAL A 333 -2.26 17.03 5.49
N ILE A 334 -2.03 16.06 6.40
CA ILE A 334 -0.95 15.09 6.26
C ILE A 334 -1.14 14.24 5.00
N ASP A 335 -2.36 13.79 4.70
CA ASP A 335 -2.61 13.02 3.48
C ASP A 335 -2.34 13.83 2.22
N LEU A 336 -2.77 15.10 2.16
CA LEU A 336 -2.46 15.97 1.03
C LEU A 336 -0.94 16.13 0.83
N LEU A 337 -0.19 16.41 1.90
CA LEU A 337 1.26 16.59 1.84
C LEU A 337 1.99 15.29 1.44
N LEU A 338 1.62 14.16 2.04
CA LEU A 338 2.27 12.88 1.76
C LEU A 338 1.88 12.31 0.40
N ARG A 339 0.70 12.64 -0.14
CA ARG A 339 0.32 12.22 -1.51
C ARG A 339 1.23 12.79 -2.58
N CYS A 340 1.74 14.00 -2.39
CA CYS A 340 2.75 14.55 -3.28
C CYS A 340 4.00 13.66 -3.34
N THR A 341 4.37 13.00 -2.24
CA THR A 341 5.56 12.13 -2.17
C THR A 341 5.42 10.84 -2.99
N TRP A 342 4.21 10.30 -3.15
CA TRP A 342 3.98 9.08 -3.94
C TRP A 342 4.37 9.26 -5.39
N SER A 343 4.11 10.43 -5.96
CA SER A 343 4.49 10.72 -7.35
C SER A 343 5.95 11.10 -7.48
N PHE A 344 6.51 11.86 -6.53
CA PHE A 344 7.92 12.25 -6.58
C PHE A 344 8.86 11.04 -6.63
N LYS A 345 8.61 9.97 -5.85
CA LYS A 345 9.46 8.76 -5.85
C LYS A 345 9.51 8.00 -7.19
N LEU A 346 8.58 8.28 -8.11
CA LEU A 346 8.55 7.69 -9.45
C LEU A 346 9.29 8.55 -10.47
N SER A 347 9.74 9.76 -10.09
CA SER A 347 10.51 10.64 -10.96
C SER A 347 11.86 10.01 -11.32
N PRO A 348 12.14 9.77 -12.61
CA PRO A 348 13.44 9.25 -13.03
C PRO A 348 14.59 10.26 -12.81
N HIS A 349 14.28 11.53 -12.62
CA HIS A 349 15.28 12.55 -12.28
C HIS A 349 15.87 12.33 -10.88
N LEU A 350 15.14 11.68 -9.96
CA LEU A 350 15.67 11.34 -8.63
C LEU A 350 16.68 10.18 -8.71
N ASP A 351 16.58 9.30 -9.70
CA ASP A 351 17.52 8.19 -9.91
C ASP A 351 18.91 8.66 -10.40
N HIS A 352 19.00 9.87 -10.96
CA HIS A 352 20.25 10.41 -11.50
C HIS A 352 21.15 11.05 -10.43
N PHE A 353 20.60 11.35 -9.25
CA PHE A 353 21.36 11.88 -8.12
C PHE A 353 21.70 10.74 -7.15
N ASN A 354 22.94 10.25 -7.22
CA ASN A 354 23.47 9.12 -6.44
C ASN A 354 23.27 9.26 -4.92
N ASP A 355 23.11 10.47 -4.39
CA ASP A 355 22.92 10.74 -2.96
C ASP A 355 21.45 10.59 -2.45
N LEU A 356 20.50 10.22 -3.31
CA LEU A 356 19.07 10.24 -2.99
C LEU A 356 18.43 8.86 -2.71
N GLU A 357 19.18 7.77 -2.66
CA GLU A 357 18.65 6.45 -2.30
C GLU A 357 17.99 6.45 -0.91
N GLY A 358 18.56 7.19 0.05
CA GLY A 358 17.93 7.45 1.36
C GLY A 358 16.62 8.23 1.27
N GLY A 359 16.53 9.16 0.32
CA GLY A 359 15.31 9.93 0.04
C GLY A 359 14.20 9.05 -0.56
N ILE A 360 14.52 8.18 -1.52
CA ILE A 360 13.57 7.22 -2.11
C ILE A 360 13.03 6.30 -1.01
N PHE A 361 13.93 5.76 -0.17
CA PHE A 361 13.55 4.91 0.96
C PHE A 361 12.63 5.64 1.96
N LEU A 362 12.95 6.89 2.31
CA LEU A 362 12.11 7.72 3.17
C LEU A 362 10.72 7.93 2.57
N MET A 363 10.62 8.19 1.25
CA MET A 363 9.33 8.33 0.57
C MET A 363 8.51 7.02 0.60
N GLU A 364 9.15 5.85 0.56
CA GLU A 364 8.46 4.57 0.74
C GLU A 364 7.92 4.39 2.16
N ILE A 365 8.72 4.72 3.18
CA ILE A 365 8.26 4.73 4.58
C ILE A 365 7.08 5.69 4.75
N LEU A 366 7.18 6.90 4.23
CA LEU A 366 6.14 7.92 4.33
C LEU A 366 4.84 7.49 3.64
N GLU A 367 4.93 6.79 2.49
CA GLU A 367 3.74 6.26 1.83
C GLU A 367 3.06 5.15 2.66
N VAL A 368 3.84 4.25 3.29
CA VAL A 368 3.30 3.24 4.20
C VAL A 368 2.71 3.88 5.46
N PHE A 369 3.37 4.90 6.00
CA PHE A 369 2.89 5.68 7.14
C PHE A 369 1.58 6.42 6.83
N ARG A 370 1.47 7.04 5.65
CA ARG A 370 0.22 7.67 5.19
C ARG A 370 -0.93 6.65 5.15
N ARG A 371 -0.70 5.47 4.59
CA ARG A 371 -1.70 4.38 4.57
C ARG A 371 -2.03 3.88 5.96
N TRP A 372 -1.04 3.78 6.85
CA TRP A 372 -1.25 3.42 8.26
C TRP A 372 -2.22 4.39 8.94
N ILE A 373 -2.05 5.70 8.76
CA ILE A 373 -3.01 6.71 9.25
C ILE A 373 -4.37 6.52 8.60
N TRP A 374 -4.42 6.39 7.27
CA TRP A 374 -5.68 6.24 6.51
C TRP A 374 -6.53 5.07 7.01
N ILE A 375 -5.92 3.95 7.44
CA ILE A 375 -6.63 2.76 7.93
C ILE A 375 -7.49 3.09 9.16
N PHE A 376 -6.99 3.89 10.11
CA PHE A 376 -7.77 4.28 11.29
C PHE A 376 -9.10 4.91 10.90
N PHE A 377 -9.04 5.93 10.04
CA PHE A 377 -10.20 6.69 9.61
C PHE A 377 -11.09 5.87 8.68
N ARG A 378 -10.52 5.07 7.78
CA ARG A 378 -11.31 4.18 6.92
C ARG A 378 -12.11 3.15 7.72
N VAL A 379 -11.47 2.52 8.72
CA VAL A 379 -12.11 1.52 9.58
C VAL A 379 -13.16 2.15 10.47
N GLU A 380 -12.88 3.32 11.04
CA GLU A 380 -13.86 4.09 11.80
C GLU A 380 -15.09 4.47 10.96
N THR A 381 -14.86 4.87 9.70
CA THR A 381 -15.92 5.14 8.72
C THR A 381 -16.81 3.92 8.51
N GLU A 382 -16.18 2.77 8.25
CA GLU A 382 -16.89 1.52 8.02
C GLU A 382 -17.69 1.07 9.24
N TRP A 383 -17.12 1.27 10.44
CA TRP A 383 -17.80 1.01 11.70
C TRP A 383 -19.06 1.85 11.88
N VAL A 384 -18.98 3.16 11.57
CA VAL A 384 -20.14 4.06 11.61
C VAL A 384 -21.21 3.60 10.62
N ARG A 385 -20.83 3.30 9.37
CA ARG A 385 -21.77 2.84 8.33
C ARG A 385 -22.48 1.54 8.72
N THR A 386 -21.73 0.57 9.28
CA THR A 386 -22.28 -0.73 9.70
C THR A 386 -23.25 -0.61 10.88
N ASN A 387 -22.99 0.28 11.84
CA ASN A 387 -23.79 0.37 13.07
C ASN A 387 -24.91 1.42 13.03
N ARG A 388 -24.87 2.38 12.10
CA ARG A 388 -25.83 3.50 12.03
C ARG A 388 -26.47 3.69 10.66
N GLY A 389 -26.11 2.87 9.67
CA GLY A 389 -26.53 2.99 8.27
C GLY A 389 -25.59 3.89 7.46
N PRO A 390 -25.52 3.70 6.12
CA PRO A 390 -24.71 4.53 5.24
C PRO A 390 -25.26 5.97 5.17
N ALA A 391 -24.41 6.92 4.81
CA ALA A 391 -24.88 8.24 4.37
C ALA A 391 -25.79 8.06 3.13
N PRO A 392 -26.78 8.96 2.89
CA PRO A 392 -27.77 8.80 1.81
C PRO A 392 -27.22 8.54 0.40
N ASP A 393 -25.95 8.91 0.15
CA ASP A 393 -25.28 8.79 -1.15
C ASP A 393 -24.18 7.72 -1.21
N ASP A 394 -24.01 6.89 -0.18
CA ASP A 394 -22.93 5.89 -0.15
C ASP A 394 -23.37 4.49 -0.58
N VAL A 395 -22.89 4.06 -1.74
CA VAL A 395 -23.20 2.76 -2.38
C VAL A 395 -21.98 1.83 -2.36
N LEU A 396 -20.96 2.10 -1.54
CA LEU A 396 -19.71 1.32 -1.63
C LEU A 396 -19.88 -0.14 -1.20
N LEU A 397 -20.77 -0.40 -0.23
CA LEU A 397 -21.02 -1.69 0.38
C LEU A 397 -22.50 -1.76 0.71
N GLY A 398 -23.33 -2.03 -0.31
CA GLY A 398 -24.78 -2.03 -0.17
C GLY A 398 -25.26 -2.80 1.06
N ASP A 399 -26.23 -2.19 1.74
CA ASP A 399 -26.87 -2.68 2.96
C ASP A 399 -27.34 -4.13 2.83
N PHE A 400 -26.99 -4.95 3.81
CA PHE A 400 -27.71 -6.17 4.16
C PHE A 400 -27.72 -6.31 5.68
N SER A 401 -28.59 -5.55 6.34
CA SER A 401 -29.08 -5.88 7.68
C SER A 401 -30.40 -5.17 7.99
N LYS A 402 -31.42 -5.34 7.15
CA LYS A 402 -32.81 -5.17 7.55
C LYS A 402 -33.63 -6.18 6.77
N ASP A 403 -33.79 -7.35 7.35
CA ASP A 403 -34.94 -8.25 7.16
C ASP A 403 -34.73 -9.44 8.11
N HIS A 404 -34.93 -9.19 9.39
CA HIS A 404 -35.41 -10.16 10.38
C HIS A 404 -35.67 -9.36 11.65
N ASP A 405 -36.80 -8.66 11.66
CA ASP A 405 -37.61 -8.37 12.85
C ASP A 405 -38.86 -7.62 12.35
N SER A 406 -39.79 -8.39 11.79
CA SER A 406 -41.19 -7.99 11.65
C SER A 406 -42.02 -9.28 11.64
N ASP A 407 -42.60 -9.55 12.81
CA ASP A 407 -43.72 -10.43 13.17
C ASP A 407 -43.67 -11.93 12.83
#